data_AF-A0AAV0RBG3-F1
#
_entry.id   AF-A0AAV0RBG3-F1
#
_cell.length_a   1.000
_cell.length_b   1.000
_cell.length_c   1.000
_cell.angle_alpha   90.00
_cell.angle_beta   90.00
_cell.angle_gamma   90.00
#
_symmetry.space_group_name_H-M   'P 1'
#
loop_
_entity.id
_entity.type
_entity.pdbx_description
1 polymer ?
#
loop_
_entity_poly.entity_id
_entity_poly.type
_entity_poly.pdbx_seq_one_letter_code
_entity_poly.pdbx_strand_id
1 'polypeptide(L)'
;MHLGSVYRSSSDLLLLKNRSRKQPEEGKKRGGGGFTKLCRLSPQLEEFLGAPEMARTEVVKQLWAYIKEKELQDPSNKRNILCDEPLRAIFSVDSINMFQMNKALTKHIWPLDSDDVIPVKTATQKEKEKKQESEEEPDDPGRKEKRQKTGNKGFMAPLQLSDPLVKFLGTGENALSRSEVIKRMWDYIKQNNLQDPSDKRKILCDEKLKELFDVDSFVGFTVTKLLSAHFVKS
;
A
#
# COMPACT_ATOMS: atom_id res chain seq x y z
N MET A 1 -7.31 42.76 71.67
CA MET A 1 -8.24 41.67 72.03
C MET A 1 -8.20 40.65 70.89
N HIS A 2 -7.97 39.36 71.17
CA HIS A 2 -8.01 38.18 70.25
C HIS A 2 -7.08 38.25 68.99
N LEU A 3 -6.22 37.29 68.63
CA LEU A 3 -6.11 35.80 68.71
C LEU A 3 -6.92 35.01 67.66
N GLY A 4 -6.25 34.02 67.03
CA GLY A 4 -6.75 33.16 65.93
C GLY A 4 -6.31 33.66 64.55
N SER A 5 -5.45 33.03 63.73
CA SER A 5 -4.83 31.68 63.66
C SER A 5 -5.70 30.54 63.06
N VAL A 6 -5.09 29.78 62.12
CA VAL A 6 -5.58 28.55 61.40
C VAL A 6 -6.91 28.74 60.62
N TYR A 7 -7.14 28.26 59.39
CA TYR A 7 -6.76 26.98 58.77
C TYR A 7 -6.63 27.05 57.23
N ARG A 8 -5.83 26.14 56.66
CA ARG A 8 -5.76 25.88 55.21
C ARG A 8 -6.81 24.81 54.86
N SER A 9 -8.00 25.19 54.38
CA SER A 9 -9.09 24.23 54.10
C SER A 9 -8.92 23.54 52.75
N SER A 10 -9.08 22.21 52.73
CA SER A 10 -8.94 21.39 51.53
C SER A 10 -10.27 21.28 50.77
N SER A 11 -10.66 22.34 50.06
CA SER A 11 -12.02 22.47 49.50
C SER A 11 -12.12 22.92 48.03
N ASP A 12 -11.00 23.15 47.33
CA ASP A 12 -10.96 23.41 45.87
C ASP A 12 -10.80 22.11 45.05
N LEU A 13 -11.40 21.03 45.54
CA LEU A 13 -11.57 19.77 44.83
C LEU A 13 -13.08 19.48 44.76
N LEU A 14 -13.55 18.99 43.60
CA LEU A 14 -14.97 18.81 43.20
C LEU A 14 -15.68 20.01 42.54
N LEU A 15 -15.19 20.43 41.38
CA LEU A 15 -16.06 21.02 40.34
C LEU A 15 -16.08 20.13 39.08
N LEU A 16 -16.65 18.93 39.23
CA LEU A 16 -16.82 17.95 38.17
C LEU A 16 -17.88 18.43 37.14
N LYS A 17 -17.47 19.28 36.20
CA LYS A 17 -18.35 19.87 35.19
C LYS A 17 -18.77 18.82 34.16
N ASN A 18 -19.87 18.10 34.44
CA ASN A 18 -20.47 17.09 33.55
C ASN A 18 -20.70 17.62 32.13
N ARG A 19 -19.72 17.41 31.25
CA ARG A 19 -19.79 17.78 29.84
C ARG A 19 -20.41 16.63 29.06
N SER A 20 -21.73 16.50 29.17
CA SER A 20 -22.51 15.41 28.54
C SER A 20 -22.13 15.23 27.07
N ARG A 21 -21.47 14.09 26.78
CA ARG A 21 -20.98 13.73 25.45
C ARG A 21 -22.16 13.24 24.64
N LYS A 22 -22.88 14.16 23.98
CA LYS A 22 -23.99 13.83 23.08
C LYS A 22 -23.56 12.74 22.09
N GLN A 23 -24.26 11.61 22.14
CA GLN A 23 -24.16 10.59 21.09
C GLN A 23 -24.63 11.20 19.75
N PRO A 24 -24.05 10.80 18.62
CA PRO A 24 -24.57 11.17 17.31
C PRO A 24 -25.84 10.36 17.00
N GLU A 25 -26.98 11.03 16.92
CA GLU A 25 -28.28 10.48 16.48
C GLU A 25 -28.19 9.75 15.12
N GLU A 26 -29.05 8.75 14.91
CA GLU A 26 -29.10 7.92 13.70
C GLU A 26 -29.60 8.67 12.44
N GLY A 27 -28.75 9.54 11.89
CA GLY A 27 -28.93 10.17 10.59
C GLY A 27 -28.77 9.18 9.43
N LYS A 28 -29.79 8.33 9.20
CA LYS A 28 -29.85 7.23 8.22
C LYS A 28 -29.35 7.60 6.82
N LYS A 29 -28.07 7.31 6.54
CA LYS A 29 -27.43 7.53 5.22
C LYS A 29 -27.46 6.26 4.36
N ARG A 30 -27.78 6.46 3.08
CA ARG A 30 -28.05 5.40 2.09
C ARG A 30 -26.76 4.70 1.62
N GLY A 31 -26.79 3.37 1.57
CA GLY A 31 -25.94 2.57 0.67
C GLY A 31 -24.43 2.80 0.76
N GLY A 32 -23.86 2.75 1.97
CA GLY A 32 -22.41 2.85 2.15
C GLY A 32 -21.68 1.65 1.55
N GLY A 33 -20.92 1.87 0.48
CA GLY A 33 -20.00 0.85 -0.06
C GLY A 33 -18.93 0.45 0.96
N GLY A 34 -18.30 -0.72 0.78
CA GLY A 34 -17.53 -1.43 1.82
C GLY A 34 -16.44 -0.66 2.59
N PHE A 35 -16.02 0.52 2.12
CA PHE A 35 -15.17 1.45 2.86
C PHE A 35 -15.80 2.00 4.15
N THR A 36 -17.12 1.97 4.29
CA THR A 36 -17.85 2.38 5.51
C THR A 36 -18.48 1.21 6.26
N LYS A 37 -18.17 -0.04 5.90
CA LYS A 37 -18.65 -1.21 6.66
C LYS A 37 -18.03 -1.20 8.06
N LEU A 38 -18.85 -1.40 9.08
CA LEU A 38 -18.39 -1.54 10.46
C LEU A 38 -17.67 -2.89 10.62
N CYS A 39 -16.57 -2.89 11.36
CA CYS A 39 -15.76 -4.08 11.59
C CYS A 39 -15.45 -4.22 13.09
N ARG A 40 -15.37 -5.46 13.58
CA ARG A 40 -14.77 -5.74 14.89
C ARG A 40 -13.27 -5.60 14.83
N LEU A 41 -12.72 -5.05 15.90
CA LEU A 41 -11.29 -4.88 16.11
C LEU A 41 -10.74 -6.02 16.98
N SER A 42 -9.42 -6.26 16.94
CA SER A 42 -8.76 -7.12 17.93
C SER A 42 -8.56 -6.37 19.25
N PRO A 43 -8.36 -7.07 20.39
CA PRO A 43 -8.16 -6.42 21.69
C PRO A 43 -7.05 -5.34 21.69
N GLN A 44 -5.96 -5.56 20.95
CA GLN A 44 -4.86 -4.58 20.81
C GLN A 44 -5.27 -3.29 20.06
N LEU A 45 -6.19 -3.39 19.09
CA LEU A 45 -6.75 -2.21 18.42
C LEU A 45 -7.86 -1.55 19.23
N GLU A 46 -8.66 -2.33 19.97
CA GLU A 46 -9.66 -1.81 20.90
C GLU A 46 -9.02 -1.02 22.05
N GLU A 47 -7.96 -1.56 22.66
CA GLU A 47 -7.17 -0.91 23.70
C GLU A 47 -6.52 0.39 23.20
N PHE A 48 -6.00 0.39 21.97
CA PHE A 48 -5.35 1.55 21.37
C PHE A 48 -6.35 2.64 20.89
N LEU A 49 -7.54 2.27 20.44
CA LEU A 49 -8.54 3.21 19.88
C LEU A 49 -9.71 3.54 20.82
N GLY A 50 -9.83 2.83 21.95
CA GLY A 50 -10.93 2.98 22.92
C GLY A 50 -12.30 2.57 22.38
N ALA A 51 -12.37 1.66 21.40
CA ALA A 51 -13.61 1.19 20.80
C ALA A 51 -13.49 -0.24 20.20
N PRO A 52 -14.45 -1.16 20.45
CA PRO A 52 -14.42 -2.54 19.93
C PRO A 52 -14.75 -2.64 18.44
N GLU A 53 -15.48 -1.66 17.89
CA GLU A 53 -16.05 -1.73 16.54
C GLU A 53 -15.85 -0.40 15.79
N MET A 54 -15.29 -0.47 14.59
CA MET A 54 -14.96 0.71 13.78
C MET A 54 -14.83 0.37 12.28
N ALA A 55 -15.16 1.31 11.40
CA ALA A 55 -14.89 1.16 9.97
C ALA A 55 -13.38 1.18 9.69
N ARG A 56 -12.89 0.30 8.81
CA ARG A 56 -11.45 0.15 8.49
C ARG A 56 -10.77 1.45 8.06
N THR A 57 -11.50 2.33 7.40
CA THR A 57 -11.04 3.67 6.97
C THR A 57 -10.72 4.59 8.15
N GLU A 58 -11.56 4.58 9.18
CA GLU A 58 -11.35 5.37 10.40
C GLU A 58 -10.23 4.77 11.27
N VAL A 59 -10.08 3.44 11.33
CA VAL A 59 -8.93 2.78 11.99
C VAL A 59 -7.60 3.25 11.39
N VAL A 60 -7.47 3.17 10.05
CA VAL A 60 -6.26 3.61 9.32
C VAL A 60 -5.99 5.11 9.54
N LYS A 61 -7.04 5.93 9.57
CA LYS A 61 -6.98 7.38 9.80
C LYS A 61 -6.52 7.73 11.22
N GLN A 62 -6.99 7.03 12.25
CA GLN A 62 -6.57 7.27 13.64
C GLN A 62 -5.13 6.83 13.89
N LEU A 63 -4.72 5.67 13.35
CA LEU A 63 -3.31 5.26 13.33
C LEU A 63 -2.42 6.34 12.66
N TRP A 64 -2.83 6.88 11.52
CA TRP A 64 -2.12 7.97 10.84
C TRP A 64 -2.15 9.33 11.56
N ALA A 65 -3.11 9.56 12.46
CA ALA A 65 -3.09 10.72 13.36
C ALA A 65 -2.02 10.52 14.44
N TYR A 66 -2.06 9.39 15.15
CA TYR A 66 -1.09 9.02 16.19
C TYR A 66 0.36 9.02 15.67
N ILE A 67 0.62 8.37 14.53
CA ILE A 67 1.94 8.31 13.89
C ILE A 67 2.51 9.71 13.59
N LYS A 68 1.67 10.71 13.33
CA LYS A 68 2.09 12.10 13.09
C LYS A 68 2.24 12.89 14.38
N GLU A 69 1.31 12.72 15.33
CA GLU A 69 1.35 13.37 16.65
C GLU A 69 2.59 12.96 17.46
N LYS A 70 3.00 11.70 17.34
CA LYS A 70 4.19 11.12 17.99
C LYS A 70 5.46 11.19 17.12
N GLU A 71 5.39 11.84 15.96
CA GLU A 71 6.49 11.97 14.98
C GLU A 71 7.18 10.64 14.58
N LEU A 72 6.45 9.52 14.60
CA LEU A 72 6.96 8.15 14.41
C LEU A 72 7.32 7.80 12.95
N GLN A 73 7.53 8.79 12.08
CA GLN A 73 8.04 8.57 10.73
C GLN A 73 9.57 8.63 10.75
N ASP A 74 10.21 7.65 10.14
CA ASP A 74 11.67 7.63 9.96
C ASP A 74 12.12 8.93 9.27
N PRO A 75 13.00 9.75 9.90
CA PRO A 75 13.38 11.06 9.38
C PRO A 75 14.19 10.96 8.08
N SER A 76 14.90 9.85 7.87
CA SER A 76 15.65 9.56 6.63
C SER A 76 14.73 9.02 5.53
N ASN A 77 13.66 8.31 5.90
CA ASN A 77 12.73 7.68 4.96
C ASN A 77 11.29 7.68 5.49
N LYS A 78 10.58 8.81 5.36
CA LYS A 78 9.19 9.05 5.81
C LYS A 78 8.10 8.11 5.24
N ARG A 79 8.50 7.08 4.46
CA ARG A 79 7.64 5.95 4.04
C ARG A 79 7.61 4.84 5.09
N ASN A 80 8.60 4.80 5.98
CA ASN A 80 8.74 3.87 7.10
C ASN A 80 8.26 4.53 8.40
N ILE A 81 7.63 3.74 9.25
CA ILE A 81 7.08 4.10 10.55
C ILE A 81 7.89 3.31 11.58
N LEU A 82 8.47 4.00 12.56
CA LEU A 82 9.14 3.38 13.69
C LEU A 82 8.07 3.03 14.73
N CYS A 83 7.88 1.75 15.02
CA CYS A 83 6.84 1.31 15.94
C CYS A 83 7.30 1.58 17.38
N ASP A 84 6.59 2.47 18.08
CA ASP A 84 6.66 2.61 19.53
C ASP A 84 5.95 1.44 20.23
N GLU A 85 5.83 1.48 21.56
CA GLU A 85 5.31 0.35 22.35
C GLU A 85 3.87 -0.07 21.97
N PRO A 86 2.88 0.84 21.84
CA PRO A 86 1.54 0.47 21.38
C PRO A 86 1.51 -0.05 19.93
N LEU A 87 2.27 0.55 19.01
CA LEU A 87 2.31 0.06 17.63
C LEU A 87 3.05 -1.29 17.51
N ARG A 88 4.03 -1.58 18.37
CA ARG A 88 4.64 -2.92 18.50
C ARG A 88 3.66 -3.94 19.08
N ALA A 89 2.82 -3.56 20.04
CA ALA A 89 1.78 -4.44 20.59
C ALA A 89 0.76 -4.87 19.51
N ILE A 90 0.40 -3.95 18.60
CA ILE A 90 -0.51 -4.24 17.48
C ILE A 90 0.20 -5.03 16.37
N PHE A 91 1.35 -4.56 15.88
CA PHE A 91 1.96 -5.07 14.64
C PHE A 91 3.05 -6.13 14.84
N SER A 92 3.56 -6.29 16.06
CA SER A 92 4.62 -7.24 16.45
C SER A 92 5.94 -7.10 15.69
N VAL A 93 6.29 -5.87 15.26
CA VAL A 93 7.53 -5.53 14.54
C VAL A 93 7.97 -4.10 14.86
N ASP A 94 9.27 -3.84 14.85
CA ASP A 94 9.85 -2.54 15.23
C ASP A 94 9.72 -1.43 14.18
N SER A 95 9.47 -1.77 12.91
CA SER A 95 9.07 -0.78 11.89
C SER A 95 8.24 -1.36 10.75
N ILE A 96 7.42 -0.51 10.13
CA ILE A 96 6.53 -0.85 9.00
C ILE A 96 6.40 0.31 8.01
N ASN A 97 6.18 0.00 6.73
CA ASN A 97 5.66 0.96 5.77
C ASN A 97 4.13 0.89 5.63
N MET A 98 3.53 1.89 4.98
CA MET A 98 2.08 1.99 4.67
C MET A 98 1.45 0.67 4.17
N PHE A 99 2.13 -0.06 3.26
CA PHE A 99 1.60 -1.31 2.70
C PHE A 99 1.68 -2.47 3.69
N GLN A 100 2.76 -2.54 4.48
CA GLN A 100 2.89 -3.51 5.57
C GLN A 100 1.83 -3.25 6.65
N MET A 101 1.61 -1.99 7.04
CA MET A 101 0.56 -1.60 7.99
C MET A 101 -0.83 -2.06 7.53
N ASN A 102 -1.22 -1.71 6.30
CA ASN A 102 -2.53 -2.13 5.76
C ASN A 102 -2.62 -3.66 5.58
N LYS A 103 -1.52 -4.37 5.30
CA LYS A 103 -1.52 -5.84 5.29
C LYS A 103 -1.68 -6.43 6.69
N ALA A 104 -1.02 -5.86 7.70
CA ALA A 104 -1.08 -6.30 9.08
C ALA A 104 -2.50 -6.13 9.65
N LEU A 105 -3.14 -4.97 9.44
CA LEU A 105 -4.49 -4.67 9.91
C LEU A 105 -5.56 -5.70 9.48
N THR A 106 -5.35 -6.47 8.42
CA THR A 106 -6.26 -7.56 8.03
C THR A 106 -6.29 -8.73 9.04
N LYS A 107 -5.31 -8.83 9.96
CA LYS A 107 -5.36 -9.73 11.11
C LYS A 107 -6.18 -9.20 12.31
N HIS A 108 -6.53 -7.92 12.31
CA HIS A 108 -7.09 -7.21 13.47
C HIS A 108 -8.41 -6.50 13.17
N ILE A 109 -8.93 -6.60 11.94
CA ILE A 109 -10.16 -5.93 11.49
C ILE A 109 -11.00 -6.93 10.73
N TRP A 110 -12.07 -7.42 11.36
CA TRP A 110 -12.99 -8.41 10.81
C TRP A 110 -14.34 -7.77 10.47
N PRO A 111 -14.90 -7.97 9.26
CA PRO A 111 -16.21 -7.42 8.92
C PRO A 111 -17.30 -7.89 9.89
N LEU A 112 -18.18 -6.97 10.29
CA LEU A 112 -19.47 -7.36 10.86
C LEU A 112 -20.41 -7.63 9.69
N ASP A 113 -20.63 -8.90 9.38
CA ASP A 113 -21.67 -9.31 8.44
C ASP A 113 -23.05 -9.06 9.07
N SER A 114 -23.95 -8.43 8.31
CA SER A 114 -25.23 -7.90 8.80
C SER A 114 -26.37 -8.91 8.59
N ASP A 115 -26.05 -10.20 8.74
CA ASP A 115 -26.95 -11.35 8.67
C ASP A 115 -26.47 -12.39 9.70
N ASP A 116 -27.39 -12.94 10.49
CA ASP A 116 -27.07 -13.93 11.53
C ASP A 116 -26.61 -15.28 10.94
N VAL A 117 -25.41 -15.72 11.33
CA VAL A 117 -25.14 -17.10 11.82
C VAL A 117 -23.70 -17.17 12.36
N ILE A 118 -23.54 -17.77 13.55
CA ILE A 118 -22.23 -18.04 14.16
C ILE A 118 -21.76 -19.47 13.81
N PRO A 119 -20.58 -19.64 13.21
CA PRO A 119 -19.84 -20.89 13.26
C PRO A 119 -18.58 -20.75 14.14
N VAL A 120 -18.69 -21.08 15.43
CA VAL A 120 -17.50 -21.18 16.30
C VAL A 120 -16.60 -22.31 15.79
N LYS A 121 -15.35 -21.99 15.45
CA LYS A 121 -14.27 -22.98 15.32
C LYS A 121 -13.03 -22.53 16.07
N THR A 122 -12.94 -23.00 17.31
CA THR A 122 -11.79 -22.89 18.21
C THR A 122 -10.53 -23.52 17.60
N ALA A 123 -9.36 -23.04 18.01
CA ALA A 123 -8.06 -23.42 17.43
C ALA A 123 -7.60 -24.85 17.78
N THR A 124 -6.70 -25.40 16.96
CA THR A 124 -5.61 -26.34 17.33
C THR A 124 -4.53 -26.31 16.22
N GLN A 125 -3.29 -26.69 16.54
CA GLN A 125 -2.08 -26.59 15.69
C GLN A 125 -1.54 -27.98 15.27
N LYS A 126 -0.83 -28.04 14.11
CA LYS A 126 0.37 -28.87 13.76
C LYS A 126 0.70 -28.64 12.26
N GLU A 127 1.94 -28.36 11.83
CA GLU A 127 3.16 -29.20 11.67
C GLU A 127 3.05 -30.36 10.66
N LYS A 128 4.10 -30.78 9.91
CA LYS A 128 5.27 -30.10 9.27
C LYS A 128 6.03 -31.10 8.35
N GLU A 129 6.82 -30.60 7.39
CA GLU A 129 7.74 -31.32 6.46
C GLU A 129 7.08 -32.29 5.44
N LYS A 130 7.57 -32.67 4.24
CA LYS A 130 8.76 -32.37 3.37
C LYS A 130 9.87 -33.46 3.24
N LYS A 131 9.80 -34.26 2.16
CA LYS A 131 10.91 -34.86 1.37
C LYS A 131 10.41 -35.06 -0.09
N GLN A 132 11.18 -34.75 -1.16
CA GLN A 132 12.37 -35.43 -1.75
C GLN A 132 12.02 -36.81 -2.34
N GLU A 133 12.41 -37.20 -3.58
CA GLU A 133 13.31 -36.56 -4.57
C GLU A 133 13.00 -36.95 -6.06
N SER A 134 13.98 -36.77 -6.95
CA SER A 134 14.06 -36.99 -8.43
C SER A 134 13.90 -38.48 -8.88
N GLU A 135 14.00 -38.95 -10.14
CA GLU A 135 14.75 -38.65 -11.40
C GLU A 135 13.97 -39.29 -12.61
N GLU A 136 14.10 -39.00 -13.92
CA GLU A 136 14.58 -37.85 -14.73
C GLU A 136 13.96 -37.92 -16.19
N GLU A 137 14.47 -37.12 -17.14
CA GLU A 137 14.14 -37.00 -18.60
C GLU A 137 14.93 -38.04 -19.48
N PRO A 138 14.79 -38.19 -20.84
CA PRO A 138 14.27 -37.24 -21.85
C PRO A 138 13.49 -37.76 -23.10
N ASP A 139 12.88 -36.84 -23.88
CA ASP A 139 12.95 -36.78 -25.37
C ASP A 139 12.53 -35.39 -25.96
N ASP A 140 13.18 -34.94 -27.05
CA ASP A 140 12.95 -33.68 -27.81
C ASP A 140 13.39 -33.92 -29.28
N PRO A 141 12.77 -33.37 -30.37
CA PRO A 141 11.97 -32.12 -30.45
C PRO A 141 10.61 -32.15 -31.19
N GLY A 142 9.71 -31.20 -30.86
CA GLY A 142 8.29 -31.24 -31.29
C GLY A 142 7.52 -29.95 -31.72
N ARG A 143 8.19 -28.82 -32.02
CA ARG A 143 7.71 -27.61 -32.75
C ARG A 143 6.17 -27.36 -32.93
N LYS A 144 5.68 -26.23 -32.34
CA LYS A 144 4.32 -25.58 -32.47
C LYS A 144 3.20 -26.22 -31.61
N GLU A 145 2.09 -25.53 -31.25
CA GLU A 145 1.54 -24.23 -31.70
C GLU A 145 0.89 -23.38 -30.57
N LYS A 146 0.40 -22.18 -30.89
CA LYS A 146 -0.08 -21.16 -29.93
C LYS A 146 -1.41 -21.54 -29.24
N ARG A 147 -1.42 -21.66 -27.91
CA ARG A 147 -2.68 -21.73 -27.13
C ARG A 147 -3.09 -20.35 -26.59
N GLN A 148 -3.89 -19.62 -27.37
CA GLN A 148 -4.40 -18.30 -27.01
C GLN A 148 -5.31 -18.36 -25.76
N LYS A 149 -5.04 -17.50 -24.76
CA LYS A 149 -6.05 -17.15 -23.74
C LYS A 149 -6.77 -15.87 -24.16
N THR A 150 -7.96 -16.02 -24.71
CA THR A 150 -8.87 -14.93 -25.10
C THR A 150 -9.26 -14.11 -23.86
N GLY A 151 -8.82 -12.85 -23.79
CA GLY A 151 -9.18 -12.00 -22.65
C GLY A 151 -8.46 -10.66 -22.46
N ASN A 152 -7.63 -10.17 -23.41
CA ASN A 152 -6.93 -8.90 -23.21
C ASN A 152 -6.58 -8.09 -24.49
N LYS A 153 -7.44 -8.13 -25.52
CA LYS A 153 -7.15 -7.54 -26.85
C LYS A 153 -6.68 -6.08 -26.81
N GLY A 154 -7.24 -5.24 -25.93
CA GLY A 154 -6.88 -3.81 -25.87
C GLY A 154 -5.50 -3.51 -25.29
N PHE A 155 -4.96 -4.35 -24.40
CA PHE A 155 -3.67 -4.11 -23.73
C PHE A 155 -2.47 -4.68 -24.50
N MET A 156 -2.73 -5.59 -25.43
CA MET A 156 -1.76 -6.23 -26.32
C MET A 156 -1.95 -5.81 -27.78
N ALA A 157 -2.75 -4.77 -28.04
CA ALA A 157 -2.92 -4.20 -29.38
C ALA A 157 -1.59 -3.58 -29.84
N PRO A 158 -1.09 -3.88 -31.05
CA PRO A 158 0.08 -3.22 -31.60
C PRO A 158 -0.24 -1.76 -31.92
N LEU A 159 0.65 -0.86 -31.51
CA LEU A 159 0.59 0.57 -31.78
C LEU A 159 1.76 0.94 -32.69
N GLN A 160 1.52 1.79 -33.68
CA GLN A 160 2.56 2.36 -34.53
C GLN A 160 3.46 3.29 -33.70
N LEU A 161 4.78 3.19 -33.91
CA LEU A 161 5.80 3.91 -33.15
C LEU A 161 6.41 5.04 -33.99
N SER A 162 6.71 6.17 -33.36
CA SER A 162 7.48 7.25 -33.99
C SER A 162 8.93 6.82 -34.25
N ASP A 163 9.55 7.30 -35.34
CA ASP A 163 10.92 6.92 -35.74
C ASP A 163 11.99 7.02 -34.63
N PRO A 164 12.02 8.05 -33.75
CA PRO A 164 12.97 8.11 -32.64
C PRO A 164 12.85 6.92 -31.67
N LEU A 165 11.63 6.42 -31.44
CA LEU A 165 11.38 5.26 -30.60
C LEU A 165 11.77 3.95 -31.28
N VAL A 166 11.57 3.83 -32.60
CA VAL A 166 12.05 2.68 -33.39
C VAL A 166 13.59 2.65 -33.39
N LYS A 167 14.23 3.81 -33.60
CA LYS A 167 15.69 4.01 -33.51
C LYS A 167 16.22 3.62 -32.13
N PHE A 168 15.56 4.06 -31.05
CA PHE A 168 15.94 3.72 -29.67
C PHE A 168 15.84 2.21 -29.39
N LEU A 169 14.77 1.55 -29.84
CA LEU A 169 14.56 0.12 -29.59
C LEU A 169 15.49 -0.78 -30.41
N GLY A 170 15.94 -0.33 -31.59
CA GLY A 170 16.96 -1.01 -32.40
C GLY A 170 16.54 -2.35 -33.02
N THR A 171 15.30 -2.81 -32.82
CA THR A 171 14.78 -4.09 -33.30
C THR A 171 14.22 -4.04 -34.73
N GLY A 172 14.05 -2.85 -35.31
CA GLY A 172 13.37 -2.65 -36.60
C GLY A 172 11.85 -2.82 -36.55
N GLU A 173 11.26 -3.08 -35.37
CA GLU A 173 9.82 -3.22 -35.19
C GLU A 173 9.16 -1.82 -35.15
N ASN A 174 8.40 -1.47 -36.20
CA ASN A 174 7.64 -0.21 -36.26
C ASN A 174 6.30 -0.24 -35.52
N ALA A 175 5.80 -1.42 -35.15
CA ALA A 175 4.54 -1.61 -34.45
C ALA A 175 4.67 -2.61 -33.30
N LEU A 176 4.36 -2.17 -32.07
CA LEU A 176 4.49 -2.97 -30.85
C LEU A 176 3.37 -2.65 -29.85
N SER A 177 3.04 -3.58 -28.96
CA SER A 177 2.11 -3.23 -27.88
C SER A 177 2.77 -2.26 -26.90
N ARG A 178 1.95 -1.37 -26.34
CA ARG A 178 2.37 -0.42 -25.28
C ARG A 178 3.13 -1.10 -24.15
N SER A 179 2.74 -2.33 -23.83
CA SER A 179 3.32 -3.20 -22.80
C SER A 179 4.74 -3.66 -23.12
N GLU A 180 5.02 -4.02 -24.38
CA GLU A 180 6.35 -4.44 -24.84
C GLU A 180 7.33 -3.27 -24.91
N VAL A 181 6.87 -2.11 -25.37
CA VAL A 181 7.67 -0.87 -25.38
C VAL A 181 8.02 -0.44 -23.95
N ILE A 182 7.05 -0.44 -23.03
CA ILE A 182 7.31 -0.15 -21.60
C ILE A 182 8.30 -1.16 -21.02
N LYS A 183 8.17 -2.46 -21.34
CA LYS A 183 9.12 -3.49 -20.88
C LYS A 183 10.54 -3.23 -21.40
N ARG A 184 10.73 -3.09 -22.72
CA ARG A 184 12.05 -2.86 -23.34
C ARG A 184 12.71 -1.59 -22.80
N MET A 185 11.94 -0.52 -22.60
CA MET A 185 12.39 0.72 -21.96
C MET A 185 12.89 0.48 -20.52
N TRP A 186 12.15 -0.27 -19.70
CA TRP A 186 12.58 -0.61 -18.34
C TRP A 186 13.79 -1.54 -18.30
N ASP A 187 13.93 -2.45 -19.26
CA ASP A 187 15.07 -3.35 -19.32
C ASP A 187 16.34 -2.59 -19.74
N TYR A 188 16.25 -1.63 -20.67
CA TYR A 188 17.34 -0.69 -21.00
C TYR A 188 17.78 0.14 -19.77
N ILE A 189 16.83 0.73 -19.05
CA ILE A 189 17.08 1.55 -17.85
C ILE A 189 17.84 0.75 -16.76
N LYS A 190 17.55 -0.55 -16.60
CA LYS A 190 18.26 -1.43 -15.65
C LYS A 190 19.64 -1.81 -16.16
N GLN A 191 19.77 -2.23 -17.42
CA GLN A 191 21.02 -2.67 -18.02
C GLN A 191 22.10 -1.58 -17.97
N ASN A 192 21.71 -0.33 -18.21
CA ASN A 192 22.58 0.85 -18.17
C ASN A 192 22.63 1.51 -16.77
N ASN A 193 22.04 0.90 -15.74
CA ASN A 193 22.00 1.38 -14.35
C ASN A 193 21.51 2.84 -14.16
N LEU A 194 20.58 3.28 -15.01
CA LEU A 194 20.13 4.68 -15.11
C LEU A 194 19.17 5.15 -13.99
N GLN A 195 19.07 4.41 -12.89
CA GLN A 195 18.33 4.84 -11.69
C GLN A 195 19.24 5.69 -10.81
N ASP A 196 18.74 6.86 -10.39
CA ASP A 196 19.41 7.72 -9.42
C ASP A 196 19.67 6.92 -8.13
N PRO A 197 20.92 6.84 -7.64
CA PRO A 197 21.27 5.99 -6.49
C PRO A 197 20.67 6.51 -5.18
N SER A 198 20.33 7.81 -5.10
CA SER A 198 19.75 8.45 -3.93
C SER A 198 18.22 8.38 -3.91
N ASP A 199 17.54 8.49 -5.06
CA ASP A 199 16.13 8.10 -5.19
C ASP A 199 15.90 7.25 -6.43
N LYS A 200 15.85 5.92 -6.26
CA LYS A 200 15.62 4.93 -7.33
C LYS A 200 14.29 5.10 -8.08
N ARG A 201 13.44 6.05 -7.70
CA ARG A 201 12.27 6.49 -8.49
C ARG A 201 12.64 7.42 -9.63
N LYS A 202 13.75 8.15 -9.56
CA LYS A 202 14.25 9.06 -10.59
C LYS A 202 15.17 8.31 -11.53
N ILE A 203 14.97 8.53 -12.83
CA ILE A 203 15.79 8.00 -13.92
C ILE A 203 16.63 9.15 -14.45
N LEU A 204 17.95 8.94 -14.53
CA LEU A 204 18.89 9.89 -15.13
C LEU A 204 19.03 9.53 -16.61
N CYS A 205 18.80 10.50 -17.50
CA CYS A 205 18.80 10.23 -18.94
C CYS A 205 20.24 10.22 -19.48
N ASP A 206 20.62 9.12 -20.11
CA ASP A 206 21.79 9.04 -20.98
C ASP A 206 21.49 9.73 -22.33
N GLU A 207 22.49 9.79 -23.22
CA GLU A 207 22.36 10.45 -24.53
C GLU A 207 21.16 9.92 -25.34
N LYS A 208 20.85 8.62 -25.25
CA LYS A 208 19.73 8.01 -25.99
C LYS A 208 18.37 8.34 -25.38
N LEU A 209 18.25 8.37 -24.05
CA LEU A 209 17.01 8.82 -23.39
C LEU A 209 16.80 10.33 -23.56
N LYS A 210 17.87 11.13 -23.64
CA LYS A 210 17.78 12.56 -24.00
C LYS A 210 17.33 12.75 -25.44
N GLU A 211 17.93 12.04 -26.41
CA GLU A 211 17.49 12.10 -27.82
C GLU A 211 16.01 11.68 -27.98
N LEU A 212 15.54 10.73 -27.17
CA LEU A 212 14.16 10.26 -27.24
C LEU A 212 13.14 11.18 -26.54
N PHE A 213 13.45 11.69 -25.35
CA PHE A 213 12.47 12.35 -24.47
C PHE A 213 12.71 13.84 -24.19
N ASP A 214 13.83 14.41 -24.64
CA ASP A 214 14.23 15.82 -24.43
C ASP A 214 14.18 16.27 -22.95
N VAL A 215 14.64 15.40 -22.04
CA VAL A 215 14.74 15.67 -20.59
C VAL A 215 16.00 15.07 -19.98
N ASP A 216 16.64 15.77 -19.04
CA ASP A 216 17.80 15.25 -18.29
C ASP A 216 17.44 14.15 -17.29
N SER A 217 16.23 14.16 -16.75
CA SER A 217 15.73 13.12 -15.84
C SER A 217 14.21 13.11 -15.76
N PHE A 218 13.63 11.95 -15.41
CA PHE A 218 12.20 11.80 -15.16
C PHE A 218 11.93 10.84 -14.01
N VAL A 219 10.70 10.83 -13.48
CA VAL A 219 10.33 9.87 -12.43
C VAL A 219 9.75 8.62 -13.09
N GLY A 220 10.24 7.43 -12.77
CA GLY A 220 9.97 6.20 -13.54
C GLY A 220 8.51 5.86 -13.81
N PHE A 221 7.56 6.26 -12.95
CA PHE A 221 6.13 6.08 -13.25
C PHE A 221 5.63 6.94 -14.43
N THR A 222 6.26 8.09 -14.70
CA THR A 222 5.94 8.98 -15.83
C THR A 222 6.51 8.50 -17.16
N VAL A 223 7.31 7.42 -17.22
CA VAL A 223 7.79 6.84 -18.49
C VAL A 223 6.62 6.49 -19.41
N THR A 224 5.49 6.08 -18.84
CA THR A 224 4.24 5.76 -19.54
C THR A 224 3.57 7.01 -20.16
N LYS A 225 3.83 8.20 -19.62
CA LYS A 225 3.39 9.49 -20.16
C LYS A 225 4.36 9.99 -21.23
N LEU A 226 5.67 9.90 -21.02
CA LEU A 226 6.68 10.27 -22.03
C LEU A 226 6.49 9.45 -23.31
N LEU A 227 6.44 8.11 -23.18
CA LEU A 227 6.12 7.20 -24.29
C LEU A 227 4.77 7.50 -24.98
N SER A 228 3.83 8.23 -24.36
CA SER A 228 2.55 8.54 -25.00
C SER A 228 2.64 9.54 -26.17
N ALA A 229 3.72 10.31 -26.28
CA ALA A 229 4.01 11.14 -27.45
C ALA A 229 4.50 10.32 -28.66
N HIS A 230 5.05 9.12 -28.42
CA HIS A 230 5.69 8.27 -29.42
C HIS A 230 4.80 7.15 -29.97
N PHE A 231 3.57 7.02 -29.46
CA PHE A 231 2.55 6.14 -30.05
C PHE A 231 1.70 6.95 -31.03
N VAL A 232 1.86 6.67 -32.32
CA VAL A 232 1.04 7.29 -33.37
C VAL A 232 -0.39 6.77 -33.23
N LYS A 233 -1.34 7.68 -33.04
CA LYS A 233 -2.77 7.35 -33.06
C LYS A 233 -3.19 7.11 -34.50
N SER A 234 -3.61 5.88 -34.78
CA SER A 234 -4.42 5.53 -35.96
C SER A 234 -5.90 5.86 -35.71
#